data_AF-A0A8J6SVW6-F1
#
_entry.id   AF-A0A8J6SVW6-F1
#
_cell.length_a   1.000
_cell.length_b   1.000
_cell.length_c   1.000
_cell.angle_alpha   90.00
_cell.angle_beta   90.00
_cell.angle_gamma   90.00
#
_symmetry.space_group_name_H-M   'P 1'
#
loop_
_entity.id
_entity.type
_entity.pdbx_description
1 polymer ?
#
loop_
_entity_poly.entity_id
_entity_poly.type
_entity_poly.pdbx_seq_one_letter_code
_entity_poly.pdbx_strand_id
1 'polypeptide(L)'
;MKIQLLMVGLLAIASTSCAPGIATNATPSASTTTSPATAALTSATNPDNLSLKEELEGTWSAGFMTVTFNWDAGTYSGVMLDEPFSKTLEFVSETGNEIVFKADGSLMVGRFDPNGEVRLTESADSSSTLRLKRI
;
A
#
# COMPACT_ATOMS: atom_id res chain seq x y z
N MET A 1 -60.62 -9.88 23.47
CA MET A 1 -60.91 -11.28 23.85
C MET A 1 -59.76 -11.82 24.72
N LYS A 2 -59.89 -13.01 25.31
CA LYS A 2 -58.83 -13.69 26.12
C LYS A 2 -57.95 -14.60 25.24
N ILE A 3 -57.04 -15.36 25.89
CA ILE A 3 -56.21 -16.50 25.39
C ILE A 3 -54.90 -16.00 24.76
N GLN A 4 -53.67 -16.24 25.26
CA GLN A 4 -52.92 -17.43 25.79
C GLN A 4 -52.08 -18.20 24.74
N LEU A 5 -50.75 -17.98 24.82
CA LEU A 5 -49.66 -18.97 24.92
C LEU A 5 -49.68 -20.27 24.08
N LEU A 6 -48.60 -20.54 23.32
CA LEU A 6 -48.06 -21.90 23.14
C LEU A 6 -46.57 -22.00 22.72
N MET A 7 -46.04 -23.22 22.84
CA MET A 7 -44.71 -23.81 22.57
C MET A 7 -44.06 -23.47 21.20
N VAL A 8 -42.74 -23.55 20.96
CA VAL A 8 -41.63 -24.49 21.35
C VAL A 8 -41.59 -25.81 20.55
N GLY A 9 -40.48 -26.06 19.86
CA GLY A 9 -40.17 -27.22 19.00
C GLY A 9 -39.37 -26.78 17.75
N LEU A 10 -38.46 -27.55 17.14
CA LEU A 10 -38.09 -28.97 17.25
C LEU A 10 -36.56 -29.14 17.02
N LEU A 11 -35.96 -30.31 17.33
CA LEU A 11 -34.51 -30.57 17.31
C LEU A 11 -34.15 -31.92 16.65
N ALA A 12 -32.90 -32.05 16.17
CA ALA A 12 -32.20 -33.29 15.77
C ALA A 12 -32.62 -33.90 14.40
N ILE A 13 -31.89 -34.83 13.76
CA ILE A 13 -30.78 -35.74 14.15
C ILE A 13 -29.66 -35.79 13.07
N ALA A 14 -28.50 -36.38 13.42
CA ALA A 14 -27.37 -36.63 12.52
C ALA A 14 -27.26 -38.12 12.10
N SER A 15 -26.41 -38.43 11.10
CA SER A 15 -25.93 -39.81 10.82
C SER A 15 -24.64 -39.82 9.98
N THR A 16 -23.79 -40.81 10.23
CA THR A 16 -22.50 -41.08 9.54
C THR A 16 -22.48 -42.52 9.00
N SER A 17 -21.75 -42.79 7.91
CA SER A 17 -21.44 -44.14 7.44
C SER A 17 -20.07 -44.21 6.72
N CYS A 18 -19.59 -45.41 6.39
CA CYS A 18 -18.17 -45.71 6.18
C CYS A 18 -17.81 -46.26 4.78
N ALA A 19 -16.51 -46.37 4.49
CA ALA A 19 -15.90 -47.06 3.33
C ALA A 19 -15.85 -48.61 3.57
N PRO A 20 -15.23 -49.51 2.73
CA PRO A 20 -14.21 -49.32 1.67
C PRO A 20 -14.36 -50.17 0.37
N GLY A 21 -13.39 -50.10 -0.56
CA GLY A 21 -13.26 -50.95 -1.76
C GLY A 21 -12.07 -50.55 -2.67
N ILE A 22 -11.51 -51.48 -3.47
CA ILE A 22 -10.21 -51.32 -4.20
C ILE A 22 -10.09 -52.30 -5.39
N ALA A 23 -9.24 -52.12 -6.43
CA ALA A 23 -8.32 -51.00 -6.76
C ALA A 23 -8.51 -50.50 -8.25
N THR A 24 -7.61 -50.57 -9.26
CA THR A 24 -6.29 -51.22 -9.44
C THR A 24 -5.43 -50.54 -10.53
N ASN A 25 -4.18 -50.19 -10.20
CA ASN A 25 -3.00 -49.91 -11.05
C ASN A 25 -3.10 -49.00 -12.32
N ALA A 26 -2.62 -47.75 -12.19
CA ALA A 26 -1.99 -46.99 -13.28
C ALA A 26 -0.91 -46.05 -12.70
N THR A 27 0.28 -46.00 -13.29
CA THR A 27 1.42 -45.18 -12.82
C THR A 27 1.53 -43.87 -13.59
N PRO A 28 1.60 -42.72 -12.89
CA PRO A 28 2.25 -41.52 -13.39
C PRO A 28 3.59 -41.27 -12.64
N SER A 29 4.62 -40.88 -13.37
CA SER A 29 5.91 -40.41 -12.83
C SER A 29 6.36 -39.16 -13.59
N ALA A 30 7.17 -38.32 -12.95
CA ALA A 30 7.53 -36.94 -13.33
C ALA A 30 6.32 -35.98 -13.43
N SER A 31 6.12 -35.01 -12.54
CA SER A 31 6.97 -33.82 -12.27
C SER A 31 7.07 -32.85 -13.45
N THR A 32 6.17 -31.86 -13.49
CA THR A 32 6.48 -30.44 -13.78
C THR A 32 5.26 -29.57 -13.47
N THR A 33 5.23 -28.91 -12.31
CA THR A 33 4.23 -27.87 -11.99
C THR A 33 4.77 -26.53 -12.47
N THR A 34 4.60 -26.24 -13.76
CA THR A 34 5.10 -25.02 -14.39
C THR A 34 4.26 -23.80 -13.99
N SER A 35 4.49 -23.30 -12.77
CA SER A 35 3.91 -22.04 -12.31
C SER A 35 4.46 -20.89 -13.16
N PRO A 36 3.60 -20.10 -13.84
CA PRO A 36 4.07 -19.01 -14.70
C PRO A 36 4.57 -17.85 -13.86
N ALA A 37 5.89 -17.73 -13.78
CA ALA A 37 6.66 -16.56 -13.35
C ALA A 37 6.06 -15.76 -12.17
N THR A 38 6.56 -16.04 -10.96
CA THR A 38 6.69 -14.98 -9.96
C THR A 38 7.53 -13.87 -10.59
N ALA A 39 6.88 -12.80 -11.04
CA ALA A 39 7.57 -11.60 -11.46
C ALA A 39 8.27 -11.02 -10.22
N ALA A 40 9.57 -11.31 -10.10
CA ALA A 40 10.42 -10.67 -9.12
C ALA A 40 10.49 -9.19 -9.50
N LEU A 41 9.56 -8.41 -8.97
CA LEU A 41 9.71 -6.96 -8.84
C LEU A 41 11.00 -6.76 -8.06
N THR A 42 12.07 -6.43 -8.79
CA THR A 42 13.30 -5.94 -8.20
C THR A 42 12.95 -4.63 -7.52
N SER A 43 12.59 -4.71 -6.24
CA SER A 43 12.52 -3.56 -5.36
C SER A 43 13.81 -2.79 -5.57
N ALA A 44 13.70 -1.57 -6.09
CA ALA A 44 14.86 -0.71 -6.28
C ALA A 44 15.52 -0.59 -4.91
N THR A 45 16.64 -1.28 -4.74
CA THR A 45 17.14 -1.57 -3.40
C THR A 45 17.77 -0.30 -2.90
N ASN A 46 17.02 0.43 -2.07
CA ASN A 46 17.56 1.52 -1.27
C ASN A 46 18.79 0.95 -0.55
N PRO A 47 20.02 1.38 -0.87
CA PRO A 47 21.23 0.60 -0.54
C PRO A 47 21.41 0.39 0.97
N ASP A 48 20.81 1.26 1.77
CA ASP A 48 20.87 1.26 3.23
C ASP A 48 19.62 0.62 3.90
N ASN A 49 18.64 0.14 3.12
CA ASN A 49 17.37 -0.43 3.60
C ASN A 49 16.57 0.51 4.53
N LEU A 50 16.66 1.81 4.28
CA LEU A 50 15.85 2.86 4.93
C LEU A 50 14.42 2.85 4.38
N SER A 51 13.45 3.21 5.23
CA SER A 51 12.06 3.44 4.79
C SER A 51 12.03 4.65 3.85
N LEU A 52 11.19 4.63 2.82
CA LEU A 52 11.00 5.79 1.93
C LEU A 52 10.41 6.98 2.69
N LYS A 53 9.78 6.72 3.85
CA LYS A 53 9.36 7.75 4.81
C LYS A 53 10.58 8.49 5.36
N GLU A 54 11.56 7.76 5.88
CA GLU A 54 12.83 8.32 6.39
C GLU A 54 13.62 8.98 5.25
N GLU A 55 13.59 8.41 4.05
CA GLU A 55 14.25 9.00 2.88
C GLU A 55 13.56 10.30 2.43
N LEU A 56 12.25 10.50 2.63
CA LEU A 56 11.54 11.74 2.27
C LEU A 56 11.69 12.87 3.31
N GLU A 57 12.03 12.56 4.56
CA GLU A 57 12.12 13.52 5.67
C GLU A 57 13.06 14.71 5.37
N GLY A 58 12.74 15.89 5.90
CA GLY A 58 13.51 17.11 5.69
C GLY A 58 13.14 17.85 4.40
N THR A 59 14.08 18.65 3.88
CA THR A 59 13.78 19.74 2.94
C THR A 59 14.22 19.46 1.51
N TRP A 60 13.37 19.86 0.56
CA TRP A 60 13.50 19.65 -0.88
C TRP A 60 13.11 20.90 -1.66
N SER A 61 13.59 21.04 -2.90
CA SER A 61 13.28 22.16 -3.80
C SER A 61 12.81 21.69 -5.18
N ALA A 62 11.91 22.46 -5.79
CA ALA A 62 11.37 22.30 -7.14
C ALA A 62 11.30 23.65 -7.88
N GLY A 63 12.43 24.38 -7.94
CA GLY A 63 12.62 25.59 -8.76
C GLY A 63 11.92 26.86 -8.23
N PHE A 64 10.59 26.85 -8.18
CA PHE A 64 9.73 27.94 -7.68
C PHE A 64 9.11 27.63 -6.30
N MET A 65 9.46 26.48 -5.74
CA MET A 65 8.90 25.93 -4.51
C MET A 65 10.01 25.26 -3.68
N THR A 66 9.95 25.42 -2.37
CA THR A 66 10.71 24.66 -1.38
C THR A 66 9.72 23.99 -0.45
N VAL A 67 9.93 22.73 -0.09
CA VAL A 67 9.03 21.94 0.76
C VAL A 67 9.82 21.20 1.84
N THR A 68 9.24 21.07 3.02
CA THR A 68 9.76 20.26 4.12
C THR A 68 8.71 19.23 4.51
N PHE A 69 9.07 17.96 4.39
CA PHE A 69 8.32 16.86 5.00
C PHE A 69 8.85 16.69 6.41
N ASN A 70 7.97 16.75 7.41
CA ASN A 70 8.32 16.39 8.77
C ASN A 70 7.26 15.42 9.32
N TRP A 71 7.60 14.14 9.35
CA TRP A 71 6.66 13.08 9.71
C TRP A 71 6.39 12.97 11.21
N ASP A 72 7.34 13.37 12.05
CA ASP A 72 7.17 13.33 13.51
C ASP A 72 6.23 14.43 14.01
N ALA A 73 6.23 15.61 13.38
CA ALA A 73 5.23 16.66 13.57
C ALA A 73 3.93 16.43 12.78
N GLY A 74 3.92 15.50 11.82
CA GLY A 74 2.78 15.28 10.92
C GLY A 74 2.51 16.47 10.00
N THR A 75 3.56 17.13 9.49
CA THR A 75 3.45 18.36 8.66
C THR A 75 4.16 18.25 7.31
N TYR A 76 3.50 18.78 6.28
CA TYR A 76 4.07 19.08 4.97
C TYR A 76 3.98 20.60 4.80
N SER A 77 5.13 21.27 4.85
CA SER A 77 5.21 22.74 4.86
C SER A 77 6.18 23.24 3.81
N GLY A 78 6.25 24.55 3.59
CA GLY A 78 7.19 25.11 2.63
C GLY A 78 6.88 26.54 2.21
N VAL A 79 7.45 26.92 1.07
CA VAL A 79 7.22 28.20 0.39
C VAL A 79 6.98 27.91 -1.10
N MET A 80 5.93 28.49 -1.67
CA MET A 80 5.64 28.45 -3.11
C MET A 80 5.43 29.89 -3.58
N LEU A 81 6.20 30.36 -4.57
CA LEU A 81 6.07 31.73 -5.11
C LEU A 81 6.12 32.81 -4.00
N ASP A 82 7.07 32.67 -3.07
CA ASP A 82 7.25 33.48 -1.86
C ASP A 82 6.10 33.44 -0.82
N GLU A 83 5.01 32.68 -1.08
CA GLU A 83 3.94 32.44 -0.11
C GLU A 83 4.24 31.19 0.76
N PRO A 84 4.32 31.32 2.10
CA PRO A 84 4.54 30.19 2.99
C PRO A 84 3.27 29.37 3.21
N PHE A 85 3.38 28.04 3.16
CA PHE A 85 2.27 27.13 3.41
C PHE A 85 2.61 26.09 4.49
N SER A 86 1.57 25.55 5.14
CA SER A 86 1.67 24.38 6.03
C SER A 86 0.40 23.55 5.91
N LYS A 87 0.58 22.23 5.83
CA LYS A 87 -0.48 21.23 5.60
C LYS A 87 -0.27 20.03 6.50
N THR A 88 -1.36 19.34 6.86
CA THR A 88 -1.31 18.06 7.57
C THR A 88 -0.68 16.99 6.69
N LEU A 89 0.22 16.16 7.24
CA LEU A 89 0.89 15.05 6.53
C LEU A 89 0.54 13.70 7.18
N GLU A 90 -0.10 12.81 6.42
CA GLU A 90 -0.53 11.48 6.88
C GLU A 90 0.11 10.40 6.01
N PHE A 91 0.90 9.49 6.59
CA PHE A 91 1.44 8.32 5.88
C PHE A 91 0.32 7.31 5.55
N VAL A 92 0.31 6.76 4.33
CA VAL A 92 -0.67 5.75 3.90
C VAL A 92 0.00 4.40 3.62
N SER A 93 1.03 4.36 2.77
CA SER A 93 1.76 3.12 2.43
C SER A 93 3.08 3.41 1.72
N GLU A 94 3.99 2.43 1.69
CA GLU A 94 5.16 2.44 0.81
C GLU A 94 5.31 1.09 0.09
N THR A 95 5.81 1.09 -1.15
CA THR A 95 5.96 -0.12 -1.99
C THR A 95 7.03 0.11 -3.07
N GLY A 96 8.11 -0.68 -3.05
CA GLY A 96 9.21 -0.55 -4.02
C GLY A 96 9.95 0.78 -3.85
N ASN A 97 9.84 1.68 -4.83
CA ASN A 97 10.37 3.06 -4.78
C ASN A 97 9.25 4.12 -4.70
N GLU A 98 8.03 3.72 -4.35
CA GLU A 98 6.85 4.58 -4.25
C GLU A 98 6.39 4.72 -2.79
N ILE A 99 6.17 5.96 -2.34
CA ILE A 99 5.53 6.31 -1.08
C ILE A 99 4.21 7.03 -1.35
N VAL A 100 3.16 6.62 -0.63
CA VAL A 100 1.81 7.19 -0.72
C VAL A 100 1.47 7.81 0.63
N PHE A 101 1.00 9.05 0.60
CA PHE A 101 0.65 9.84 1.77
C PHE A 101 -0.48 10.82 1.45
N LYS A 102 -1.07 11.48 2.44
CA LYS A 102 -1.99 12.60 2.23
C LYS A 102 -1.34 13.91 2.67
N ALA A 103 -1.54 14.95 1.87
CA ALA A 103 -1.17 16.33 2.19
C ALA A 103 -2.45 17.16 2.26
N ASP A 104 -2.91 17.48 3.47
CA ASP A 104 -4.19 18.16 3.73
C ASP A 104 -5.41 17.42 3.14
N GLY A 105 -5.41 16.08 3.25
CA GLY A 105 -6.44 15.20 2.71
C GLY A 105 -6.24 14.80 1.23
N SER A 106 -5.59 15.62 0.41
CA SER A 106 -5.22 15.22 -0.97
C SER A 106 -4.24 14.05 -0.95
N LEU A 107 -4.56 12.97 -1.67
CA LEU A 107 -3.70 11.80 -1.80
C LEU A 107 -2.54 12.10 -2.76
N MET A 108 -1.31 11.90 -2.29
CA MET A 108 -0.06 12.22 -2.96
C MET A 108 0.79 10.95 -3.14
N VAL A 109 1.47 10.86 -4.27
CA VAL A 109 2.37 9.75 -4.62
C VAL A 109 3.76 10.31 -4.90
N GLY A 110 4.72 10.00 -4.03
CA GLY A 110 6.14 10.28 -4.24
C GLY A 110 6.85 9.05 -4.82
N ARG A 111 7.58 9.22 -5.91
CA ARG A 111 8.45 8.18 -6.49
C ARG A 111 9.90 8.61 -6.44
N PHE A 112 10.73 7.81 -5.80
CA PHE A 112 12.18 8.02 -5.74
C PHE A 112 12.83 7.56 -7.04
N ASP A 113 13.60 8.43 -7.67
CA ASP A 113 14.41 8.12 -8.85
C ASP A 113 15.85 7.74 -8.45
N PRO A 114 16.53 6.84 -9.21
CA PRO A 114 17.91 6.41 -8.89
C PRO A 114 19.00 7.49 -8.92
N ASN A 115 18.62 8.75 -9.15
CA ASN A 115 19.49 9.93 -9.10
C ASN A 115 19.31 10.77 -7.82
N GLY A 116 18.48 10.34 -6.87
CA GLY A 116 18.18 11.08 -5.64
C GLY A 116 17.15 12.21 -5.81
N GLU A 117 16.40 12.24 -6.90
CA GLU A 117 15.23 13.10 -7.06
C GLU A 117 13.95 12.38 -6.62
N VAL A 118 12.95 13.13 -6.16
CA VAL A 118 11.59 12.61 -5.93
C VAL A 118 10.64 13.22 -6.95
N ARG A 119 9.88 12.38 -7.64
CA ARG A 119 8.73 12.77 -8.46
C ARG A 119 7.46 12.69 -7.63
N LEU A 120 6.90 13.85 -7.30
CA LEU A 120 5.64 13.97 -6.55
C LEU A 120 4.48 14.25 -7.51
N THR A 121 3.45 13.40 -7.48
CA THR A 121 2.22 13.54 -8.27
C THR A 121 1.01 13.45 -7.35
N GLU A 122 0.01 14.33 -7.54
CA GLU A 122 -1.27 14.22 -6.84
C GLU A 122 -2.14 13.13 -7.50
N SER A 123 -2.65 12.19 -6.71
CA SER A 123 -3.28 10.96 -7.22
C SER A 123 -4.67 11.17 -7.84
N ALA A 124 -5.28 12.34 -7.66
CA ALA A 124 -6.61 12.68 -8.16
C ALA A 124 -6.53 13.27 -9.58
N ASP A 125 -6.25 12.42 -10.56
CA ASP A 125 -6.26 12.72 -12.01
C ASP A 125 -5.26 13.79 -12.49
N SER A 126 -4.35 14.25 -11.63
CA SER A 126 -3.35 15.28 -11.93
C SER A 126 -2.22 14.75 -12.83
N SER A 127 -2.07 15.36 -14.01
CA SER A 127 -0.90 15.17 -14.89
C SER A 127 0.35 15.94 -14.43
N SER A 128 0.21 16.77 -13.39
CA SER A 128 1.26 17.58 -12.79
C SER A 128 2.17 16.74 -11.89
N THR A 129 3.40 16.45 -12.35
CA THR A 129 4.48 15.89 -11.53
C THR A 129 5.48 16.98 -11.17
N LEU A 130 5.67 17.25 -9.87
CA LEU A 130 6.77 18.06 -9.35
C LEU A 130 8.03 17.21 -9.23
N ARG A 131 9.19 17.76 -9.62
CA ARG A 131 10.51 17.12 -9.42
C ARG A 131 11.25 17.82 -8.30
N LEU A 132 11.39 17.11 -7.19
CA LEU A 132 11.99 17.57 -5.94
C LEU A 132 13.45 17.11 -5.85
N LYS A 133 14.33 18.03 -5.41
CA LYS A 133 15.73 17.78 -5.06
C LYS A 133 15.98 18.13 -3.61
N ARG A 134 16.56 17.22 -2.82
CA ARG A 134 17.02 17.50 -1.46
C ARG A 134 18.02 18.67 -1.48
N ILE A 135 17.98 19.53 -0.47
CA ILE A 135 18.84 20.71 -0.30
C ILE A 135 19.57 20.71 1.04
#